data_AF-A0A2A3T0M1-F1
#
_entry.id   AF-A0A2A3T0M1-F1
#
_cell.length_a   1.000
_cell.length_b   1.000
_cell.length_c   1.000
_cell.angle_alpha   90.00
_cell.angle_beta   90.00
_cell.angle_gamma   90.00
#
_symmetry.space_group_name_H-M   'P 1'
#
loop_
_entity.id
_entity.type
_entity.pdbx_description
1 polymer ?
#
loop_
_entity_poly.entity_id
_entity_poly.type
_entity_poly.pdbx_seq_one_letter_code
_entity_poly.pdbx_strand_id
1 'polypeptide(L)'
;MNLSTNFDDWAVMDFFVSMLIVGIGIALLATGLFTSYFGAGKSQKIGFGLLFSGGAILVIVYALTFDAGLGVADRFNEKEFKQALVSGIAALAGMMTGMFVILLVLMKVDTVDDLEDLDLEDLEDLDLDEELKKLEEELNEDGGDEPAGEEEAQEKEE
;
A
#
# COMPACT_ATOMS: atom_id res chain seq x y z
N MET A 1 -11.40 47.32 0.62
CA MET A 1 -11.68 46.02 1.25
C MET A 1 -11.60 46.23 2.75
N ASN A 2 -12.72 46.04 3.45
CA ASN A 2 -12.78 46.19 4.90
C ASN A 2 -12.30 44.85 5.49
N LEU A 3 -11.05 44.80 5.97
CA LEU A 3 -10.50 43.62 6.65
C LEU A 3 -11.03 43.63 8.09
N SER A 4 -12.32 43.38 8.24
CA SER A 4 -12.95 43.17 9.54
C SER A 4 -12.45 41.83 10.08
N THR A 5 -11.31 41.86 10.79
CA THR A 5 -10.86 40.77 11.66
C THR A 5 -11.87 40.60 12.78
N ASN A 6 -12.95 39.87 12.50
CA ASN A 6 -13.89 39.43 13.52
C ASN A 6 -13.20 38.37 14.38
N PHE A 7 -13.43 38.39 15.68
CA PHE A 7 -12.89 37.39 16.61
C PHE A 7 -13.29 35.95 16.23
N ASP A 8 -14.40 35.78 15.50
CA ASP A 8 -14.82 34.50 14.93
C ASP A 8 -13.81 33.94 13.89
N ASP A 9 -13.14 34.80 13.10
CA ASP A 9 -12.17 34.35 12.10
C ASP A 9 -10.91 33.73 12.75
N TRP A 10 -10.51 34.24 13.92
CA TRP A 10 -9.35 33.71 14.63
C TRP A 10 -9.64 32.33 15.24
N ALA A 11 -10.83 32.14 15.84
CA ALA A 11 -11.25 30.85 16.38
C ALA A 11 -11.44 29.79 15.28
N VAL A 12 -12.03 30.17 14.14
CA VAL A 12 -12.15 29.27 12.97
C VAL A 12 -10.79 28.88 12.42
N MET A 13 -9.84 29.81 12.41
CA MET A 13 -8.48 29.56 11.94
C MET A 13 -7.72 28.62 12.88
N ASP A 14 -7.83 28.80 14.20
CA ASP A 14 -7.21 27.91 15.18
C ASP A 14 -7.77 26.49 15.08
N PHE A 15 -9.09 26.35 14.95
CA PHE A 15 -9.74 25.06 14.70
C PHE A 15 -9.26 24.41 13.39
N PHE A 16 -9.26 25.17 12.29
CA PHE A 16 -8.86 24.67 10.97
C PHE A 16 -7.39 24.24 10.94
N VAL A 17 -6.49 25.06 11.48
CA VAL A 17 -5.04 24.77 11.50
C VAL A 17 -4.76 23.55 12.37
N SER A 18 -5.39 23.45 13.53
CA SER A 18 -5.28 22.26 14.40
C SER A 18 -5.72 21.00 13.67
N MET A 19 -6.88 21.06 13.02
CA MET A 19 -7.44 19.92 12.30
C MET A 19 -6.60 19.54 11.07
N LEU A 20 -6.05 20.52 10.35
CA LEU A 20 -5.17 20.32 9.21
C LEU A 20 -3.87 19.63 9.63
N ILE A 21 -3.18 20.15 10.65
CA ILE A 21 -1.86 19.61 11.06
C ILE A 21 -2.01 18.20 11.63
N VAL A 22 -3.01 17.97 12.49
CA VAL A 22 -3.28 16.63 13.04
C VAL A 22 -3.71 15.67 11.92
N GLY A 23 -4.56 16.12 11.00
CA GLY A 23 -4.98 15.35 9.83
C GLY A 23 -3.81 14.94 8.95
N ILE A 24 -2.89 15.85 8.66
CA ILE A 24 -1.65 15.56 7.91
C ILE A 24 -0.80 14.53 8.68
N GLY A 25 -0.62 14.70 9.99
CA GLY A 25 0.13 13.74 10.81
C GLY A 25 -0.44 12.32 10.74
N ILE A 26 -1.76 12.19 10.87
CA ILE A 26 -2.47 10.91 10.77
C ILE A 26 -2.40 10.34 9.35
N ALA A 27 -2.57 11.17 8.32
CA ALA A 27 -2.48 10.73 6.93
C ALA A 27 -1.08 10.24 6.58
N LEU A 28 -0.03 10.91 7.06
CA LEU A 28 1.36 10.50 6.90
C LEU A 28 1.64 9.17 7.63
N LEU A 29 1.07 8.97 8.82
CA LEU A 29 1.17 7.68 9.51
C LEU A 29 0.49 6.56 8.72
N ALA A 30 -0.73 6.76 8.25
CA ALA A 30 -1.45 5.75 7.46
C ALA A 30 -0.74 5.45 6.14
N THR A 31 -0.33 6.49 5.41
CA THR A 31 0.40 6.35 4.14
C THR A 31 1.77 5.71 4.38
N GLY A 32 2.46 6.10 5.44
CA GLY A 32 3.75 5.53 5.84
C GLY A 32 3.63 4.06 6.24
N LEU A 33 2.60 3.67 6.99
CA LEU A 33 2.32 2.27 7.32
C LEU A 33 2.03 1.45 6.07
N PHE A 34 1.13 1.93 5.20
CA PHE A 34 0.79 1.24 3.97
C PHE A 34 2.01 1.09 3.04
N THR A 35 2.76 2.18 2.84
CA THR A 35 3.93 2.20 1.94
C THR A 35 5.10 1.42 2.52
N SER A 36 5.29 1.41 3.83
CA SER A 36 6.36 0.61 4.47
C SER A 36 6.03 -0.88 4.55
N TYR A 37 4.74 -1.24 4.60
CA TYR A 37 4.29 -2.64 4.59
C TYR A 37 4.27 -3.24 3.16
N PHE A 38 3.72 -2.52 2.18
CA PHE A 38 3.59 -3.02 0.80
C PHE A 38 4.72 -2.58 -0.15
N GLY A 39 5.59 -1.66 0.27
CA GLY A 39 6.67 -1.16 -0.58
C GLY A 39 7.85 -2.15 -0.69
N ALA A 40 8.43 -2.26 -1.88
CA ALA A 40 9.66 -3.02 -2.13
C ALA A 40 10.86 -2.10 -2.43
N GLY A 41 12.01 -2.40 -1.83
CA GLY A 41 13.28 -1.72 -2.12
C GLY A 41 13.30 -0.25 -1.69
N LYS A 42 13.18 0.69 -2.64
CA LYS A 42 13.28 2.13 -2.37
C LYS A 42 12.00 2.71 -1.78
N SER A 43 10.82 2.23 -2.20
CA SER A 43 9.54 2.74 -1.71
C SER A 43 9.32 2.42 -0.24
N GLN A 44 9.77 1.25 0.22
CA GLN A 44 9.71 0.85 1.63
C GLN A 44 10.43 1.85 2.56
N LYS A 45 11.61 2.31 2.14
CA LYS A 45 12.42 3.29 2.90
C LYS A 45 11.72 4.65 2.97
N ILE A 46 11.05 5.05 1.90
CA ILE A 46 10.22 6.27 1.89
C ILE A 46 9.03 6.10 2.83
N GLY A 47 8.41 4.93 2.86
CA GLY A 47 7.33 4.59 3.80
C GLY A 47 7.75 4.78 5.26
N PHE A 48 8.92 4.27 5.65
CA PHE A 48 9.46 4.52 7.00
C PHE A 48 9.72 6.00 7.27
N GLY A 49 10.21 6.75 6.27
CA GLY A 49 10.39 8.19 6.37
C GLY A 49 9.08 8.95 6.62
N LEU A 50 8.00 8.57 5.93
CA LEU A 50 6.65 9.10 6.10
C LEU A 50 6.07 8.74 7.47
N LEU A 51 6.29 7.51 7.94
CA LEU A 51 5.84 7.06 9.26
C LEU A 51 6.55 7.85 10.37
N PHE A 52 7.87 7.99 10.29
CA PHE A 52 8.63 8.76 11.27
C PHE A 52 8.24 10.24 11.26
N SER A 53 8.07 10.86 10.09
CA SER A 53 7.67 12.26 10.00
C SER A 53 6.25 12.50 10.51
N GLY A 54 5.29 11.61 10.21
CA GLY A 54 3.94 11.65 10.76
C GLY A 54 3.93 11.53 12.28
N GLY A 55 4.71 10.58 12.82
CA GLY A 55 4.89 10.42 14.27
C GLY A 55 5.51 11.65 14.93
N ALA A 56 6.58 12.20 14.32
CA ALA A 56 7.23 13.41 14.83
C ALA A 56 6.29 14.61 14.85
N ILE A 57 5.47 14.80 13.82
CA ILE A 57 4.47 15.87 13.77
C ILE A 57 3.48 15.72 14.92
N LEU A 58 2.95 14.52 15.16
CA LEU A 58 1.99 14.30 16.25
C LEU A 58 2.62 14.51 17.63
N VAL A 59 3.88 14.10 17.84
CA VAL A 59 4.61 14.35 19.09
C VAL A 59 4.82 15.84 19.31
N ILE A 60 5.21 16.59 18.27
CA ILE A 60 5.39 18.04 18.36
C ILE A 60 4.06 18.72 18.69
N VAL A 61 2.99 18.38 17.97
CA VAL A 61 1.66 18.97 18.22
C VAL A 61 1.16 18.63 19.62
N TYR A 62 1.37 17.39 20.08
CA TYR A 62 1.05 16.98 21.44
C TYR A 62 1.78 17.85 22.47
N ALA A 63 3.09 18.06 22.30
CA ALA A 63 3.89 18.88 23.20
C ALA A 63 3.53 20.38 23.16
N LEU A 64 2.95 20.86 22.06
CA LEU A 64 2.42 22.23 21.92
C LEU A 64 0.98 22.39 22.43
N THR A 65 0.28 21.27 22.70
CA THR A 65 -1.11 21.23 23.17
C THR A 65 -1.18 20.97 24.67
N PHE A 66 -0.33 20.07 25.15
CA PHE A 66 -0.21 19.74 26.57
C PHE A 66 1.18 20.19 27.00
N ASP A 67 1.25 21.11 27.96
CA ASP A 67 2.51 21.53 28.58
C ASP A 67 3.34 20.32 29.00
N ALA A 68 4.26 19.93 28.11
CA ALA A 68 5.07 18.73 28.24
C ALA A 68 6.30 18.98 29.13
N GLY A 69 6.31 20.06 29.92
CA GLY A 69 7.45 20.47 30.73
C GLY A 69 8.62 21.01 29.91
N LEU A 70 8.39 21.36 28.64
CA LEU A 70 9.39 21.91 27.72
C LEU A 70 9.48 23.45 27.76
N GLY A 71 8.68 24.10 28.63
CA GLY A 71 8.69 25.56 28.78
C GLY A 71 8.17 26.33 27.55
N VAL A 72 7.44 25.64 26.66
CA VAL A 72 6.79 26.24 25.50
C VAL A 72 5.37 26.60 25.90
N ALA A 73 4.93 27.81 25.60
CA ALA A 73 3.54 28.21 25.83
C ALA A 73 2.59 27.37 24.99
N ASP A 74 1.48 26.91 25.57
CA ASP A 74 0.45 26.16 24.85
C ASP A 74 -0.04 26.97 23.63
N ARG A 75 0.13 26.40 22.43
CA ARG A 75 -0.23 27.03 21.15
C ARG A 75 -1.56 26.52 20.62
N PHE A 76 -1.99 25.35 21.04
CA PHE A 76 -3.20 24.68 20.54
C PHE A 76 -4.18 24.39 21.67
N ASN A 77 -5.48 24.39 21.33
CA ASN A 77 -6.53 24.06 22.28
C ASN A 77 -6.64 22.53 22.44
N GLU A 78 -6.63 22.05 23.69
CA GLU A 78 -6.78 20.63 24.02
C GLU A 78 -8.04 20.00 23.41
N LYS A 79 -9.18 20.70 23.44
CA LYS A 79 -10.46 20.15 22.94
C LYS A 79 -10.42 19.97 21.43
N GLU A 80 -9.93 20.98 20.72
CA GLU A 80 -9.81 20.95 19.26
C GLU A 80 -8.81 19.90 18.81
N PHE A 81 -7.68 19.77 19.50
CA PHE A 81 -6.70 18.71 19.24
C PHE A 81 -7.32 17.32 19.39
N LYS A 82 -8.03 17.05 20.50
CA LYS A 82 -8.69 15.76 20.72
C LYS A 82 -9.74 15.49 19.65
N GLN A 83 -10.54 16.50 19.30
CA GLN A 83 -11.55 16.38 18.25
C GLN A 83 -10.91 16.08 16.88
N ALA A 84 -9.83 16.79 16.55
CA ALA A 84 -9.07 16.55 15.32
C ALA A 84 -8.49 15.13 15.29
N LEU A 85 -7.92 14.67 16.40
CA LEU A 85 -7.35 13.32 16.52
C LEU A 85 -8.42 12.24 16.31
N VAL A 86 -9.56 12.36 16.99
CA VAL A 86 -10.69 11.43 16.85
C VAL A 86 -11.22 11.44 15.42
N SER A 87 -11.38 12.63 14.83
CA SER A 87 -11.87 12.76 13.46
C SER A 87 -10.91 12.14 12.43
N GLY A 88 -9.60 12.31 12.60
CA GLY A 88 -8.61 11.73 11.69
C GLY A 88 -8.58 10.21 11.79
N ILE A 89 -8.64 9.64 13.00
CA ILE A 89 -8.74 8.19 13.19
C ILE A 89 -10.05 7.65 12.59
N ALA A 90 -11.17 8.34 12.81
CA ALA A 90 -12.46 7.98 12.23
C ALA A 90 -12.42 8.03 10.69
N ALA A 91 -11.76 9.03 10.11
CA ALA A 91 -11.57 9.13 8.67
C ALA A 91 -10.73 7.96 8.13
N LEU A 92 -9.65 7.55 8.82
CA LEU A 92 -8.88 6.37 8.46
C LEU A 92 -9.73 5.10 8.49
N ALA A 93 -10.51 4.89 9.55
CA ALA A 93 -11.40 3.74 9.67
C ALA A 93 -12.46 3.73 8.56
N GLY A 94 -13.02 4.91 8.24
CA GLY A 94 -13.97 5.09 7.15
C GLY A 94 -13.37 4.75 5.79
N MET A 95 -12.14 5.19 5.51
CA MET A 95 -11.43 4.84 4.28
C MET A 95 -11.17 3.34 4.17
N MET A 96 -10.68 2.70 5.23
CA MET A 96 -10.42 1.25 5.24
C MET A 96 -11.71 0.45 5.04
N THR A 97 -12.78 0.84 5.73
CA THR A 97 -14.09 0.20 5.60
C THR A 97 -14.67 0.42 4.20
N GLY A 98 -14.60 1.64 3.68
CA GLY A 98 -15.08 1.99 2.34
C GLY A 98 -14.34 1.21 1.25
N MET A 99 -13.01 1.12 1.35
CA MET A 99 -12.19 0.31 0.45
C MET A 99 -12.61 -1.16 0.49
N PHE A 100 -12.82 -1.71 1.69
CA PHE A 100 -13.26 -3.10 1.85
C PHE A 100 -14.65 -3.36 1.26
N VAL A 101 -15.61 -2.46 1.48
CA VAL A 101 -16.97 -2.58 0.92
C VAL A 101 -16.93 -2.50 -0.61
N ILE A 102 -16.14 -1.60 -1.19
CA ILE A 102 -15.99 -1.52 -2.65
C ILE A 102 -15.38 -2.81 -3.19
N LEU A 103 -14.34 -3.35 -2.54
CA LEU A 103 -13.75 -4.64 -2.95
C LEU A 103 -14.75 -5.80 -2.83
N LEU A 104 -15.61 -5.83 -1.82
CA LEU A 104 -16.69 -6.84 -1.73
C LEU A 104 -17.71 -6.71 -2.85
N VAL A 105 -18.09 -5.48 -3.22
CA VAL A 105 -19.00 -5.24 -4.35
C VAL A 105 -18.34 -5.68 -5.65
N LEU A 106 -17.08 -5.33 -5.88
CA LEU A 106 -16.34 -5.74 -7.07
C LEU A 106 -16.14 -7.26 -7.12
N MET A 107 -15.77 -7.91 -6.02
CA MET A 107 -15.72 -9.38 -5.96
C MET A 107 -17.09 -10.01 -6.24
N LYS A 108 -18.19 -9.41 -5.78
CA LYS A 108 -19.53 -9.92 -6.09
C LYS A 108 -19.91 -9.71 -7.56
N VAL A 109 -19.39 -8.69 -8.23
CA VAL A 109 -19.60 -8.43 -9.66
C VAL A 109 -18.67 -9.29 -10.52
N ASP A 110 -17.37 -9.32 -10.24
CA ASP A 110 -16.39 -10.18 -10.93
C ASP A 110 -16.71 -11.67 -10.74
N THR A 111 -17.14 -12.12 -9.55
CA THR A 111 -17.62 -13.53 -9.39
C THR A 111 -18.96 -13.81 -10.06
N VAL A 112 -19.71 -12.80 -10.50
CA VAL A 112 -20.95 -13.01 -11.25
C VAL A 112 -20.70 -12.93 -12.76
N ASP A 113 -19.70 -12.17 -13.22
CA ASP A 113 -19.26 -12.11 -14.62
C ASP A 113 -18.28 -13.25 -15.01
N ASP A 114 -17.39 -13.72 -14.11
CA ASP A 114 -16.43 -14.80 -14.39
C ASP A 114 -16.99 -16.23 -14.16
N LEU A 115 -18.23 -16.38 -13.66
CA LEU A 115 -18.87 -17.68 -13.43
C LEU A 115 -19.94 -18.04 -14.48
N GLU A 116 -20.29 -17.13 -15.38
CA GLU A 116 -21.21 -17.44 -16.49
C GLU A 116 -20.45 -17.96 -17.73
N ASP A 117 -19.15 -17.64 -17.86
CA ASP A 117 -18.35 -17.96 -19.05
C ASP A 117 -17.09 -18.82 -18.78
N LEU A 118 -16.85 -19.27 -17.54
CA LEU A 118 -15.85 -20.32 -17.29
C LEU A 118 -16.51 -21.69 -17.49
N ASP A 119 -16.66 -22.06 -18.76
CA ASP A 119 -16.98 -23.41 -19.20
C ASP A 119 -15.88 -24.37 -18.72
N LEU A 120 -16.05 -24.85 -17.49
CA LEU A 120 -15.23 -25.86 -16.81
C LEU A 120 -15.24 -27.25 -17.50
N GLU A 121 -15.83 -27.36 -18.69
CA GLU A 121 -15.91 -28.58 -19.52
C GLU A 121 -14.70 -28.70 -20.47
N ASP A 122 -14.00 -27.60 -20.80
CA ASP A 122 -12.88 -27.63 -21.76
C ASP A 122 -11.49 -27.88 -21.12
N LEU A 123 -11.39 -27.85 -19.78
CA LEU A 123 -10.11 -28.07 -19.05
C LEU A 123 -9.99 -29.46 -18.43
N GLU A 124 -11.05 -30.26 -18.40
CA GLU A 124 -11.01 -31.66 -17.95
C GLU A 124 -10.65 -32.63 -19.10
N ASP A 125 -10.83 -32.21 -20.36
CA ASP A 125 -10.58 -33.03 -21.55
C ASP A 125 -9.19 -32.81 -22.21
N LEU A 126 -8.34 -31.93 -21.65
CA LEU A 126 -6.95 -31.80 -22.12
C LEU A 126 -6.06 -32.82 -21.39
N ASP A 127 -6.06 -34.08 -21.87
CA ASP A 127 -5.18 -35.17 -21.44
C ASP A 127 -3.70 -34.83 -21.77
N LEU A 128 -3.14 -33.87 -21.01
CA LEU A 128 -1.78 -33.34 -21.10
C LEU A 128 -0.69 -34.43 -20.99
N ASP A 129 -1.02 -35.57 -20.38
CA ASP A 129 -0.11 -36.71 -20.27
C ASP A 129 0.08 -37.45 -21.60
N GLU A 130 -0.91 -37.44 -22.51
CA GLU A 130 -0.82 -38.11 -23.81
C GLU A 130 -0.10 -37.24 -24.86
N GLU A 131 -0.26 -35.91 -24.83
CA GLU A 131 0.52 -34.99 -25.66
C GLU A 131 2.00 -34.93 -25.25
N LEU A 132 2.33 -34.97 -23.95
CA LEU A 132 3.73 -35.05 -23.49
C LEU A 132 4.42 -36.33 -23.97
N LYS A 133 3.71 -37.47 -23.92
CA LYS A 133 4.24 -38.77 -24.39
C LYS A 133 4.46 -38.78 -25.90
N LYS A 134 3.56 -38.14 -26.66
CA LYS A 134 3.67 -37.99 -28.11
C LYS A 134 4.83 -37.07 -28.52
N LEU A 135 5.10 -36.00 -27.75
CA LEU A 135 6.28 -35.14 -27.93
C LEU A 135 7.60 -35.84 -27.57
N GLU A 136 7.61 -36.70 -26.55
CA GLU A 136 8.78 -37.52 -26.23
C GLU A 136 9.07 -38.56 -27.32
N GLU A 137 8.03 -39.14 -27.93
CA GLU A 137 8.14 -40.10 -29.03
C GLU A 137 8.62 -39.43 -30.35
N GLU A 138 8.12 -38.23 -30.69
CA GLU A 138 8.64 -37.44 -31.83
C GLU A 138 10.09 -36.96 -31.63
N LEU A 139 10.49 -36.61 -30.39
CA LEU A 139 11.87 -36.18 -30.12
C LEU A 139 12.88 -37.35 -30.16
N ASN A 140 12.42 -38.58 -29.87
CA ASN A 140 13.25 -39.79 -29.96
C ASN A 140 13.32 -40.35 -31.39
N GLU A 141 12.32 -40.08 -32.24
CA GLU A 141 12.35 -40.44 -33.66
C GLU A 141 13.24 -39.51 -34.51
N ASP A 142 13.43 -38.24 -34.13
CA ASP A 142 14.30 -37.28 -34.86
C ASP A 142 15.79 -37.37 -34.48
N GLY A 143 16.16 -38.34 -33.62
CA GLY A 143 17.51 -38.46 -33.04
C GLY A 143 18.34 -39.68 -33.47
N GLY A 144 17.93 -40.41 -34.51
CA GLY A 144 18.60 -41.66 -34.93
C GLY A 144 19.32 -41.56 -36.28
N ASP A 145 20.58 -41.11 -36.29
CA ASP A 145 21.67 -41.72 -37.08
C ASP A 145 23.06 -41.16 -36.68
N GLU A 146 23.88 -42.04 -36.08
CA GLU A 146 25.31 -41.94 -35.72
C GLU A 146 26.24 -41.72 -36.96
N PRO A 147 27.55 -41.32 -36.84
CA PRO A 147 28.47 -41.73 -35.79
C PRO A 147 29.48 -40.69 -35.25
N ALA A 148 30.01 -41.08 -34.10
CA ALA A 148 31.13 -40.51 -33.37
C ALA A 148 32.37 -40.28 -34.24
N GLY A 149 32.91 -39.07 -34.16
CA GLY A 149 34.24 -38.68 -34.62
C GLY A 149 34.88 -37.79 -33.56
N GLU A 150 36.00 -38.26 -33.05
CA GLU A 150 36.87 -37.71 -32.01
C GLU A 150 37.14 -36.20 -32.19
N GLU A 151 37.21 -35.45 -31.10
CA GLU A 151 38.40 -34.65 -30.77
C GLU A 151 38.30 -33.99 -29.38
N GLU A 152 39.45 -33.95 -28.74
CA GLU A 152 39.69 -33.80 -27.32
C GLU A 152 39.46 -32.37 -26.81
N ALA A 153 38.78 -32.23 -25.68
CA ALA A 153 38.88 -31.04 -24.84
C ALA A 153 40.14 -31.15 -23.97
N GLN A 154 41.29 -30.69 -24.50
CA GLN A 154 42.46 -30.41 -23.68
C GLN A 154 42.33 -29.04 -22.99
N GLU A 155 42.52 -29.14 -21.67
CA GLU A 155 42.97 -28.18 -20.68
C GLU A 155 43.42 -26.76 -21.08
N LYS A 156 43.05 -25.83 -20.18
CA LYS A 156 43.86 -24.77 -19.53
C LYS A 156 45.05 -24.18 -20.29
N GLU A 157 45.13 -22.84 -20.23
CA GLU A 157 46.24 -22.06 -19.65
C GLU A 157 45.81 -20.57 -19.69
N GLU A 158 45.77 -19.90 -18.54
CA GLU A 158 46.77 -18.90 -18.07
C GLU A 158 46.95 -17.67 -18.97
#